data_AF-A0A7X7CUN2-F1
#
_entry.id   AF-A0A7X7CUN2-F1
#
_cell.length_a   1.000
_cell.length_b   1.000
_cell.length_c   1.000
_cell.angle_alpha   90.00
_cell.angle_beta   90.00
_cell.angle_gamma   90.00
#
_symmetry.space_group_name_H-M   'P 1'
#
loop_
_entity.id
_entity.type
_entity.pdbx_description
1 polymer ?
#
loop_
_entity_poly.entity_id
_entity_poly.type
_entity_poly.pdbx_seq_one_letter_code
_entity_poly.pdbx_strand_id
1 'polypeptide(L)'
;MQNPTIRAGGVPSWGAAIRALAIRAAAFALALTTAACASLGVDDGPGSAAQRQLAEGIAHYDQGNYVAAIRTLMTSEEIWKASLQTQVTARKYLAFSHCLSNRPDLCRQTFAELLRIAPDFRLAATEAGHPQWGKVFEQARREAAMARGTTPTGNAALPLAQALN
;
A
#
# COMPACT_ATOMS: atom_id res chain seq x y z
N MET A 1 -86.43 -27.38 -16.06
CA MET A 1 -85.42 -27.15 -15.00
C MET A 1 -84.14 -26.71 -15.68
N GLN A 2 -83.84 -25.41 -15.67
CA GLN A 2 -82.53 -24.74 -15.87
C GLN A 2 -82.79 -23.33 -16.43
N ASN A 3 -82.46 -22.32 -15.61
CA ASN A 3 -82.49 -20.88 -15.89
C ASN A 3 -81.21 -20.27 -15.29
N PRO A 4 -80.72 -19.07 -15.69
CA PRO A 4 -79.39 -18.95 -16.21
C PRO A 4 -78.50 -18.12 -15.27
N THR A 5 -77.22 -18.12 -15.62
CA THR A 5 -76.19 -17.10 -15.31
C THR A 5 -76.71 -15.71 -14.94
N ILE A 6 -76.16 -15.10 -13.87
CA ILE A 6 -75.54 -13.76 -13.92
C ILE A 6 -74.41 -13.65 -12.87
N ARG A 7 -73.35 -13.00 -13.32
CA ARG A 7 -72.06 -12.62 -12.74
C ARG A 7 -72.23 -11.44 -11.78
N ALA A 8 -71.58 -11.46 -10.61
CA ALA A 8 -71.31 -10.26 -9.81
C ALA A 8 -69.80 -10.20 -9.52
N GLY A 9 -69.18 -9.06 -9.88
CA GLY A 9 -67.74 -8.86 -9.93
C GLY A 9 -67.08 -8.65 -8.56
N GLY A 10 -65.87 -9.18 -8.42
CA GLY A 10 -64.92 -8.81 -7.38
C GLY A 10 -63.97 -7.75 -7.90
N VAL A 11 -63.96 -6.58 -7.27
CA VAL A 11 -62.90 -5.56 -7.42
C VAL A 11 -61.63 -6.03 -6.70
N PRO A 12 -60.44 -5.87 -7.31
CA PRO A 12 -59.19 -6.25 -6.65
C PRO A 12 -58.77 -5.19 -5.61
N SER A 13 -58.32 -5.65 -4.44
CA SER A 13 -57.81 -4.81 -3.35
C SER A 13 -56.33 -4.46 -3.56
N TRP A 14 -56.04 -3.39 -4.30
CA TRP A 14 -54.66 -2.92 -4.58
C TRP A 14 -54.06 -2.05 -3.47
N GLY A 15 -54.55 -2.14 -2.23
CA GLY A 15 -54.15 -1.21 -1.15
C GLY A 15 -52.87 -1.58 -0.41
N ALA A 16 -52.55 -2.88 -0.28
CA ALA A 16 -51.51 -3.33 0.65
C ALA A 16 -50.10 -3.40 0.02
N ALA A 17 -49.99 -3.61 -1.29
CA ALA A 17 -48.69 -3.81 -1.95
C ALA A 17 -47.88 -2.51 -2.11
N ILE A 18 -48.54 -1.34 -2.11
CA ILE A 18 -47.87 -0.06 -2.39
C ILE A 18 -47.02 0.42 -1.20
N ARG A 19 -47.41 0.12 0.05
CA ARG A 19 -46.71 0.62 1.24
C ARG A 19 -45.40 -0.10 1.55
N ALA A 20 -45.23 -1.35 1.11
CA ALA A 20 -44.00 -2.13 1.36
C ALA A 20 -42.82 -1.75 0.45
N LEU A 21 -43.10 -1.14 -0.72
CA LEU A 21 -42.07 -0.78 -1.70
C LEU A 21 -41.32 0.51 -1.32
N ALA A 22 -41.98 1.44 -0.61
CA ALA A 22 -41.42 2.74 -0.24
C ALA A 22 -40.31 2.66 0.82
N ILE A 23 -40.38 1.69 1.76
CA ILE A 23 -39.41 1.57 2.87
C ILE A 23 -38.09 0.95 2.39
N ARG A 24 -38.12 0.04 1.42
CA ARG A 24 -36.92 -0.57 0.83
C ARG A 24 -36.15 0.37 -0.09
N ALA A 25 -36.83 1.27 -0.79
CA ALA A 25 -36.20 2.24 -1.67
C ALA A 25 -35.40 3.30 -0.90
N ALA A 26 -35.87 3.73 0.27
CA ALA A 26 -35.17 4.72 1.10
C ALA A 26 -33.85 4.18 1.70
N ALA A 27 -33.81 2.89 2.07
CA ALA A 27 -32.60 2.25 2.59
C ALA A 27 -31.53 2.02 1.51
N PHE A 28 -31.93 1.75 0.26
CA PHE A 28 -31.00 1.60 -0.86
C PHE A 28 -30.44 2.93 -1.35
N ALA A 29 -31.23 4.02 -1.29
CA ALA A 29 -30.78 5.35 -1.70
C ALA A 29 -29.76 5.98 -0.74
N LEU A 30 -29.84 5.67 0.56
CA LEU A 30 -28.90 6.19 1.57
C LEU A 30 -27.55 5.45 1.58
N ALA A 31 -27.49 4.21 1.06
CA ALA A 31 -26.26 3.42 0.97
C ALA A 31 -25.36 3.78 -0.23
N LEU A 32 -25.85 4.58 -1.19
CA LEU A 32 -25.13 4.90 -2.43
C LEU A 32 -24.29 6.18 -2.37
N THR A 33 -24.39 7.01 -1.32
CA THR A 33 -23.76 8.34 -1.28
C THR A 33 -22.45 8.44 -0.49
N THR A 34 -21.91 7.34 0.06
CA THR A 34 -20.69 7.37 0.90
C THR A 34 -19.43 6.81 0.24
N ALA A 35 -19.44 6.46 -1.05
CA ALA A 35 -18.31 5.80 -1.71
C ALA A 35 -17.46 6.70 -2.64
N ALA A 36 -17.76 8.01 -2.74
CA ALA A 36 -17.11 8.88 -3.72
C ALA A 36 -15.82 9.60 -3.23
N CYS A 37 -15.40 9.38 -1.99
CA CYS A 37 -14.08 9.82 -1.50
C CYS A 37 -13.14 8.62 -1.39
N ALA A 38 -12.85 7.95 -2.51
CA ALA A 38 -11.74 7.04 -2.59
C ALA A 38 -11.07 7.16 -3.96
N SER A 39 -9.81 7.58 -3.94
CA SER A 39 -8.86 7.53 -5.04
C SER A 39 -9.02 8.59 -6.13
N LEU A 40 -8.66 9.83 -5.81
CA LEU A 40 -7.83 10.60 -6.74
C LEU A 40 -6.47 9.87 -6.82
N GLY A 41 -6.41 8.79 -7.59
CA GLY A 41 -5.18 8.06 -7.84
C GLY A 41 -4.21 8.97 -8.58
N VAL A 42 -2.95 8.99 -8.17
CA VAL A 42 -1.90 9.55 -9.01
C VAL A 42 -1.72 8.59 -10.18
N ASP A 43 -2.23 8.96 -11.36
CA ASP A 43 -2.02 8.21 -12.60
C ASP A 43 -0.60 8.46 -13.12
N ASP A 44 0.34 7.62 -12.67
CA ASP A 44 1.72 7.60 -13.12
C ASP A 44 1.98 6.46 -14.13
N GLY A 45 1.03 6.26 -15.04
CA GLY A 45 1.03 5.19 -16.04
C GLY A 45 2.26 5.20 -16.96
N PRO A 46 2.38 4.18 -17.84
CA PRO A 46 3.50 4.02 -18.75
C PRO A 46 3.81 5.30 -19.52
N GLY A 47 5.09 5.68 -19.54
CA GLY A 47 5.54 6.89 -20.25
C GLY A 47 5.35 8.20 -19.48
N SER A 48 4.79 8.21 -18.26
CA SER A 48 4.77 9.39 -17.39
C SER A 48 6.19 9.89 -17.04
N ALA A 49 6.31 11.14 -16.61
CA ALA A 49 7.61 11.69 -16.21
C ALA A 49 8.26 10.89 -15.07
N ALA A 50 7.46 10.47 -14.09
CA ALA A 50 7.88 9.61 -13.00
C ALA A 50 8.42 8.26 -13.50
N GLN A 51 7.71 7.58 -14.42
CA GLN A 51 8.17 6.31 -14.97
C GLN A 51 9.47 6.46 -15.78
N ARG A 52 9.62 7.53 -16.55
CA ARG A 52 10.86 7.78 -17.31
C ARG A 52 12.05 8.00 -16.37
N GLN A 53 11.87 8.80 -15.32
CA GLN A 53 12.92 9.06 -14.33
C GLN A 53 13.26 7.81 -13.50
N LEU A 54 12.25 7.01 -13.14
CA LEU A 54 12.47 5.73 -12.48
C LEU A 54 13.25 4.77 -13.40
N ALA A 55 12.85 4.63 -14.66
CA ALA A 55 13.53 3.80 -15.63
C ALA A 55 14.98 4.24 -15.86
N GLU A 56 15.25 5.55 -15.93
CA GLU A 56 16.60 6.10 -16.05
C GLU A 56 17.47 5.77 -14.82
N GLY A 57 16.92 5.94 -13.61
CA GLY A 57 17.63 5.58 -12.38
C GLY A 57 17.94 4.09 -12.28
N ILE A 58 16.99 3.23 -12.69
CA ILE A 58 17.20 1.77 -12.77
C ILE A 58 18.26 1.42 -13.81
N ALA A 59 18.21 2.04 -14.99
CA ALA A 59 19.21 1.81 -16.03
C ALA A 59 20.63 2.15 -15.56
N HIS A 60 20.80 3.25 -14.80
CA HIS A 60 22.10 3.56 -14.19
C HIS A 60 22.54 2.50 -13.17
N TYR A 61 21.62 1.99 -12.37
CA TYR A 61 21.92 0.91 -11.42
C TYR A 61 22.35 -0.38 -12.14
N ASP A 62 21.61 -0.79 -13.17
CA ASP A 62 21.90 -2.00 -13.94
C ASP A 62 23.25 -1.93 -14.66
N GLN A 63 23.69 -0.71 -15.02
CA GLN A 63 25.01 -0.44 -15.61
C GLN A 63 26.14 -0.37 -14.56
N GLY A 64 25.84 -0.53 -13.27
CA GLY A 64 26.80 -0.37 -12.18
C GLY A 64 27.16 1.09 -11.85
N ASN A 65 26.49 2.07 -12.48
CA ASN A 65 26.70 3.49 -12.21
C ASN A 65 25.82 3.95 -11.03
N TYR A 66 26.15 3.46 -9.84
CA TYR A 66 25.37 3.71 -8.63
C TYR A 66 25.32 5.19 -8.23
N VAL A 67 26.35 5.96 -8.54
CA VAL A 67 26.37 7.42 -8.28
C VAL A 67 25.33 8.14 -9.15
N ALA A 68 25.25 7.80 -10.43
CA ALA A 68 24.22 8.35 -11.31
C ALA A 68 22.82 7.89 -10.91
N ALA A 69 22.65 6.61 -10.55
CA ALA A 69 21.37 6.09 -10.06
C ALA A 69 20.88 6.85 -8.82
N ILE A 70 21.76 7.05 -7.83
CA ILE A 70 21.45 7.84 -6.62
C ILE A 70 21.03 9.25 -7.00
N ARG A 71 21.80 9.93 -7.86
CA ARG A 71 21.50 11.31 -8.27
C ARG A 71 20.12 11.38 -8.93
N THR A 72 19.88 10.58 -9.96
CA THR A 72 18.63 10.59 -10.73
C THR A 72 17.42 10.30 -9.84
N LEU A 73 17.49 9.28 -8.99
CA LEU A 73 16.37 8.90 -8.12
C LEU A 73 16.12 9.94 -7.02
N MET A 74 17.16 10.48 -6.38
CA MET A 74 16.99 11.46 -5.29
C MET A 74 16.41 12.78 -5.77
N THR A 75 16.80 13.27 -6.95
CA THR A 75 16.40 14.60 -7.43
C THR A 75 15.07 14.61 -8.19
N SER A 76 14.43 13.45 -8.41
CA SER A 76 13.20 13.38 -9.18
C SER A 76 11.96 13.65 -8.33
N GLU A 77 11.47 14.89 -8.33
CA GLU A 77 10.21 15.24 -7.66
C GLU A 77 9.02 14.45 -8.20
N GLU A 78 9.03 14.14 -9.51
CA GLU A 78 7.96 13.39 -10.17
C GLU A 78 7.80 12.00 -9.54
N ILE A 79 8.90 11.29 -9.25
CA ILE A 79 8.87 10.00 -8.56
C ILE A 79 8.22 10.13 -7.18
N TRP A 80 8.54 11.19 -6.44
CA TRP A 80 8.08 11.35 -5.05
C TRP A 80 6.64 11.85 -4.94
N LYS A 81 6.09 12.39 -6.03
CA LYS A 81 4.67 12.72 -6.19
C LYS A 81 3.87 11.57 -6.83
N ALA A 82 4.54 10.56 -7.37
CA ALA A 82 3.96 9.41 -8.07
C ALA A 82 3.22 8.44 -7.15
N SER A 83 2.70 7.34 -7.72
CA SER A 83 2.04 6.29 -6.96
C SER A 83 2.94 5.69 -5.89
N LEU A 84 2.31 5.09 -4.86
CA LEU A 84 3.04 4.37 -3.82
C LEU A 84 3.98 3.30 -4.41
N GLN A 85 3.55 2.61 -5.46
CA GLN A 85 4.35 1.56 -6.10
C GLN A 85 5.63 2.13 -6.73
N THR A 86 5.53 3.25 -7.46
CA THR A 86 6.70 3.94 -8.05
C THR A 86 7.65 4.41 -6.97
N GLN A 87 7.12 5.00 -5.91
CA GLN A 87 7.89 5.45 -4.75
C GLN A 87 8.63 4.31 -4.03
N VAL A 88 7.99 3.15 -3.88
CA VAL A 88 8.60 1.95 -3.28
C VAL A 88 9.70 1.40 -4.17
N THR A 89 9.45 1.28 -5.48
CA THR A 89 10.46 0.80 -6.44
C THR A 89 11.67 1.73 -6.44
N ALA A 90 11.46 3.05 -6.51
CA ALA A 90 12.54 4.04 -6.48
C ALA A 90 13.39 3.94 -5.21
N ARG A 91 12.75 3.86 -4.03
CA ARG A 91 13.47 3.71 -2.75
C ARG A 91 14.25 2.40 -2.68
N LYS A 92 13.75 1.31 -3.26
CA LYS A 92 14.47 0.03 -3.31
C LYS A 92 15.79 0.18 -4.07
N TYR A 93 15.74 0.71 -5.29
CA TYR A 93 16.93 0.91 -6.12
C TYR A 93 17.88 1.96 -5.56
N LEU A 94 17.35 3.02 -4.93
CA LEU A 94 18.14 4.02 -4.23
C LEU A 94 18.91 3.40 -3.05
N ALA A 95 18.23 2.58 -2.23
CA ALA A 95 18.87 1.88 -1.12
C ALA A 95 19.95 0.90 -1.59
N PHE A 96 19.67 0.07 -2.60
CA PHE A 96 20.67 -0.82 -3.19
C PHE A 96 21.88 -0.03 -3.69
N SER A 97 21.67 1.09 -4.39
CA SER A 97 22.74 1.94 -4.88
C SER A 97 23.59 2.51 -3.75
N HIS A 98 23.00 2.95 -2.63
CA HIS A 98 23.75 3.40 -1.46
C HIS A 98 24.59 2.28 -0.85
N CYS A 99 24.04 1.07 -0.73
CA CYS A 99 24.76 -0.09 -0.23
C CYS A 99 25.97 -0.44 -1.11
N LEU A 100 25.81 -0.45 -2.43
CA LEU A 100 26.89 -0.76 -3.39
C LEU A 100 27.90 0.38 -3.50
N SER A 101 27.55 1.59 -3.08
CA SER A 101 28.44 2.76 -3.02
C SER A 101 29.20 2.89 -1.70
N ASN A 102 29.25 1.83 -0.88
CA ASN A 102 29.91 1.82 0.43
C ASN A 102 29.36 2.89 1.41
N ARG A 103 28.03 3.16 1.37
CA ARG A 103 27.33 4.10 2.26
C ARG A 103 26.25 3.38 3.07
N PRO A 104 26.62 2.52 4.04
CA PRO A 104 25.69 1.65 4.75
C PRO A 104 24.64 2.41 5.58
N ASP A 105 24.99 3.57 6.15
CA ASP A 105 24.05 4.38 6.92
C ASP A 105 22.93 4.96 6.03
N LEU A 106 23.28 5.52 4.87
CA LEU A 106 22.29 6.00 3.90
C LEU A 106 21.45 4.85 3.33
N CYS A 107 22.07 3.69 3.10
CA CYS A 107 21.34 2.50 2.66
C CYS A 107 20.27 2.09 3.69
N ARG A 108 20.66 2.01 4.97
CA ARG A 108 19.75 1.69 6.08
C ARG A 108 18.62 2.71 6.19
N GLN A 109 18.95 4.00 6.18
CA GLN A 109 17.98 5.09 6.27
C GLN A 109 16.98 5.06 5.11
N THR A 110 17.45 4.81 3.89
CA THR A 110 16.58 4.71 2.71
C THR A 110 15.62 3.53 2.82
N PHE A 111 16.08 2.37 3.32
CA PHE A 111 15.19 1.25 3.61
C PHE A 111 14.20 1.53 4.73
N ALA A 112 14.62 2.22 5.79
CA ALA A 112 13.72 2.60 6.88
C ALA A 112 12.59 3.52 6.36
N GLU A 113 12.93 4.48 5.50
CA GLU A 113 11.96 5.36 4.84
C GLU A 113 11.03 4.58 3.88
N LEU A 114 11.55 3.59 3.15
CA LEU A 114 10.73 2.66 2.37
C LEU A 114 9.72 1.94 3.26
N LEU A 115 10.19 1.36 4.37
CA LEU A 115 9.36 0.60 5.31
C LEU A 115 8.34 1.47 6.07
N ARG A 116 8.57 2.79 6.15
CA ARG A 116 7.60 3.74 6.69
C ARG A 116 6.36 3.85 5.80
N ILE A 117 6.55 3.84 4.48
CA ILE A 117 5.45 3.96 3.50
C ILE A 117 4.90 2.60 3.04
N ALA A 118 5.70 1.53 3.13
CA ALA A 118 5.32 0.17 2.78
C ALA A 118 5.82 -0.82 3.86
N PRO A 119 5.10 -0.93 4.99
CA PRO A 119 5.59 -1.68 6.17
C PRO A 119 5.68 -3.20 5.97
N ASP A 120 4.94 -3.72 4.99
CA ASP A 120 4.92 -5.14 4.61
C ASP A 120 5.93 -5.45 3.50
N PHE A 121 6.67 -4.47 3.00
CA PHE A 121 7.69 -4.69 2.00
C PHE A 121 8.70 -5.75 2.46
N ARG A 122 9.08 -6.62 1.53
CA ARG A 122 10.08 -7.67 1.68
C ARG A 122 10.97 -7.67 0.46
N LEU A 123 12.27 -7.86 0.68
CA LEU A 123 13.19 -8.19 -0.39
C LEU A 123 12.87 -9.58 -0.96
N ALA A 124 13.11 -9.77 -2.26
CA ALA A 124 13.09 -11.09 -2.86
C ALA A 124 14.17 -12.00 -2.24
N ALA A 125 14.02 -13.32 -2.33
CA ALA A 125 14.94 -14.26 -1.72
C ALA A 125 16.41 -14.04 -2.16
N THR A 126 16.62 -13.76 -3.44
CA THR A 126 17.95 -13.45 -4.00
C THR A 126 18.53 -12.15 -3.47
N GLU A 127 17.68 -11.11 -3.33
CA GLU A 127 18.07 -9.81 -2.79
C GLU A 127 18.40 -9.89 -1.28
N ALA A 128 17.59 -10.65 -0.51
CA ALA A 128 17.80 -10.88 0.91
C ALA A 128 19.07 -11.68 1.20
N GLY A 129 19.46 -12.58 0.30
CA GLY A 129 20.72 -13.33 0.37
C GLY A 129 21.96 -12.50 0.01
N HIS A 130 21.80 -11.28 -0.54
CA HIS A 130 22.93 -10.46 -0.99
C HIS A 130 23.74 -9.92 0.21
N PRO A 131 25.08 -10.10 0.23
CA PRO A 131 25.90 -9.76 1.40
C PRO A 131 25.87 -8.28 1.77
N GLN A 132 25.68 -7.38 0.79
CA GLN A 132 25.63 -5.93 1.02
C GLN A 132 24.23 -5.40 1.34
N TRP A 133 23.16 -6.08 0.93
CA TRP A 133 21.79 -5.54 1.07
C TRP A 133 21.03 -6.19 2.21
N GLY A 134 21.07 -7.52 2.31
CA GLY A 134 20.22 -8.29 3.22
C GLY A 134 20.40 -7.89 4.68
N LYS A 135 21.65 -7.82 5.15
CA LYS A 135 21.94 -7.44 6.55
C LYS A 135 21.45 -6.02 6.88
N VAL A 136 21.64 -5.08 5.95
CA VAL A 136 21.26 -3.67 6.13
C VAL A 136 19.73 -3.51 6.12
N PHE A 137 19.05 -4.20 5.19
CA PHE A 137 17.59 -4.22 5.14
C PHE A 137 16.99 -4.81 6.42
N GLU A 138 17.54 -5.93 6.90
CA GLU A 138 17.08 -6.57 8.13
C GLU A 138 17.23 -5.67 9.37
N GLN A 139 18.31 -4.88 9.43
CA GLN A 139 18.46 -3.86 10.45
C GLN A 139 17.38 -2.78 10.35
N ALA A 140 17.19 -2.19 9.16
CA ALA A 140 16.16 -1.18 8.92
C ALA A 140 14.74 -1.71 9.24
N ARG A 141 14.46 -2.98 8.94
CA ARG A 141 13.19 -3.65 9.24
C ARG A 141 12.95 -3.78 10.73
N ARG A 142 13.98 -4.15 11.50
CA ARG A 142 13.90 -4.19 12.97
C ARG A 142 13.65 -2.80 13.54
N GLU A 143 14.39 -1.79 13.09
CA GLU A 143 14.20 -0.39 13.49
C GLU A 143 12.78 0.11 13.19
N ALA A 144 12.26 -0.15 11.99
CA ALA A 144 10.90 0.21 11.60
C ALA A 144 9.81 -0.57 12.38
N ALA A 145 10.08 -1.81 12.81
CA ALA A 145 9.16 -2.56 13.68
C ALA A 145 9.12 -1.97 15.10
N MET A 146 10.30 -1.64 15.66
CA MET A 146 10.41 -1.01 16.98
C MET A 146 9.73 0.38 16.99
N ALA A 147 9.94 1.19 15.94
CA ALA A 147 9.30 2.50 15.81
C ALA A 147 7.76 2.43 15.72
N ARG A 148 7.21 1.30 15.26
CA ARG A 148 5.76 1.03 15.20
C ARG A 148 5.20 0.41 16.49
N GLY A 149 6.02 0.23 17.52
CA GLY A 149 5.60 -0.48 18.74
C GLY A 149 5.34 -1.98 18.52
N THR A 150 5.78 -2.54 17.38
CA THR A 150 5.71 -3.97 17.10
C THR A 150 6.91 -4.63 17.77
N THR A 151 6.82 -4.89 19.07
CA THR A 151 7.86 -5.64 19.79
C THR A 151 8.04 -6.99 19.10
N PRO A 152 9.26 -7.34 18.62
CA PRO A 152 9.52 -8.69 18.14
C PRO A 152 9.26 -9.65 19.29
N THR A 153 8.22 -10.48 19.18
CA THR A 153 8.01 -11.62 20.09
C THR A 153 9.17 -12.57 19.88
N GLY A 154 10.25 -12.34 20.62
CA GLY A 154 11.53 -12.99 20.44
C GLY A 154 12.39 -12.71 21.65
N ASN A 155 12.15 -13.51 22.68
CA ASN A 155 12.86 -13.66 23.94
C ASN A 155 12.33 -12.81 25.10
N ALA A 156 11.79 -13.52 26.08
CA ALA A 156 11.75 -13.10 27.47
C ALA A 156 13.16 -12.65 27.91
N ALA A 157 13.43 -11.35 27.84
CA ALA A 157 14.38 -10.73 28.74
C ALA A 157 13.62 -10.49 30.05
N LEU A 158 13.86 -11.39 31.02
CA LEU A 158 13.50 -11.17 32.41
C LEU A 158 13.87 -9.72 32.81
N PRO A 159 12.99 -8.96 33.46
CA PRO A 159 13.40 -7.70 34.03
C PRO A 159 14.49 -7.98 35.07
N LEU A 160 15.61 -7.25 34.99
CA LEU A 160 16.62 -7.16 36.04
C LEU A 160 16.04 -6.42 37.27
N ALA A 161 14.92 -6.90 37.79
CA ALA A 161 14.44 -6.56 39.11
C ALA A 161 15.09 -7.56 40.07
N GLN A 162 16.28 -7.20 40.56
CA GLN A 162 16.91 -7.61 41.84
C GLN A 162 18.43 -7.53 41.71
N ALA A 163 18.97 -6.32 41.82
CA ALA A 163 20.28 -6.13 42.41
C ALA A 163 20.09 -5.19 43.62
N LEU A 164 19.82 -5.81 44.78
CA LEU A 164 20.72 -5.84 45.94
C LEU A 164 20.29 -4.83 47.01
N ASN A 165 19.73 -5.38 48.07
CA ASN A 165 19.83 -4.88 49.45
C ASN A 165 21.10 -5.49 50.06
#